data_AF-A0A2G0V757-F1
#
_entry.id   AF-A0A2G0V757-F1
#
_cell.length_a   1.000
_cell.length_b   1.000
_cell.length_c   1.000
_cell.angle_alpha   90.00
_cell.angle_beta   90.00
_cell.angle_gamma   90.00
#
_symmetry.space_group_name_H-M   'P 1'
#
loop_
_entity.id
_entity.type
_entity.pdbx_description
1 polymer ?
#
loop_
_entity_poly.entity_id
_entity_poly.type
_entity_poly.pdbx_seq_one_letter_code
_entity_poly.pdbx_strand_id
1 'polypeptide(L)'
;MLESPIVEVRILNLEERLTLLKDNLRIDVKKEKINELVIMLANKSIWSNKNQVSCLNRDLSLLRIDGSILDNLLETFRGIKEVVRHTATNISHNETTSVTLVAINNELCVLDKKITQLEANLMFKNKTDRLGCYIDIQAGSGGIESQDWTSILLRMYLRWTSLHRFKTEVVHVLVGELNKPKSVTIKIQGAYAYGWLRTETGIHRLVRKSPFSSNGKRHTSFSSIYVYPEISDAINIYIVPSDLRIDTFRSSGAGGQHVNKTESAVRITHLPT
;
A
#
# COMPACT_ATOMS: atom_id res chain seq x y z
N MET A 1 -38.64 5.23 -22.82
CA MET A 1 -39.01 3.80 -22.76
C MET A 1 -37.83 2.82 -22.70
N LEU A 2 -36.61 3.18 -23.14
CA LEU A 2 -35.46 2.25 -23.18
C LEU A 2 -34.58 2.20 -21.92
N GLU A 3 -34.78 3.06 -20.92
CA GLU A 3 -33.83 3.19 -19.79
C GLU A 3 -34.13 2.27 -18.59
N SER A 4 -35.41 1.97 -18.31
CA SER A 4 -35.80 1.10 -17.17
C SER A 4 -35.20 -0.32 -17.20
N PRO A 5 -35.26 -1.07 -18.32
CA PRO A 5 -34.70 -2.43 -18.35
C PRO A 5 -33.17 -2.46 -18.28
N ILE A 6 -32.50 -1.41 -18.77
CA ILE A 6 -31.03 -1.30 -18.72
C ILE A 6 -30.55 -1.11 -17.28
N VAL A 7 -31.26 -0.30 -16.50
CA VAL A 7 -30.94 -0.06 -15.08
C VAL A 7 -31.13 -1.33 -14.24
N GLU A 8 -32.22 -2.08 -14.46
CA GLU A 8 -32.47 -3.35 -13.77
C GLU A 8 -31.38 -4.40 -14.06
N VAL A 9 -30.96 -4.54 -15.32
CA VAL A 9 -29.85 -5.45 -15.68
C VAL A 9 -28.54 -5.04 -15.01
N ARG A 10 -28.24 -3.74 -14.92
CA ARG A 10 -27.04 -3.25 -14.20
C ARG A 10 -27.10 -3.55 -12.71
N ILE A 11 -28.26 -3.39 -12.09
CA ILE A 11 -28.46 -3.71 -10.67
C ILE A 11 -28.25 -5.20 -10.42
N LEU A 12 -28.77 -6.07 -11.29
CA LEU A 12 -28.63 -7.52 -11.15
C LEU A 12 -27.16 -7.96 -11.27
N ASN A 13 -26.42 -7.41 -12.23
CA ASN A 13 -24.97 -7.66 -12.37
C ASN A 13 -24.18 -7.17 -11.13
N LEU A 14 -24.50 -5.98 -10.62
CA LEU A 14 -23.84 -5.46 -9.41
C LEU A 14 -24.17 -6.32 -8.16
N GLU A 15 -25.38 -6.89 -8.09
CA GLU A 15 -25.75 -7.80 -7.01
C GLU A 15 -24.93 -9.10 -7.07
N GLU A 16 -24.79 -9.71 -8.25
CA GLU A 16 -23.94 -10.89 -8.44
C GLU A 16 -22.47 -10.62 -8.09
N ARG A 17 -21.94 -9.46 -8.48
CA ARG A 17 -20.58 -9.06 -8.09
C ARG A 17 -20.46 -8.87 -6.58
N LEU A 18 -21.45 -8.26 -5.93
CA LEU A 18 -21.46 -8.07 -4.48
C LEU A 18 -21.55 -9.38 -3.70
N THR A 19 -22.32 -10.37 -4.17
CA THR A 19 -22.38 -11.70 -3.53
C THR A 19 -21.04 -12.44 -3.69
N LEU A 20 -20.45 -12.43 -4.88
CA LEU A 20 -19.10 -12.98 -5.11
C LEU A 20 -18.03 -12.29 -4.25
N LEU A 21 -18.11 -10.97 -4.08
CA LEU A 21 -17.24 -10.22 -3.19
C LEU A 21 -17.40 -10.67 -1.74
N LYS A 22 -18.65 -10.81 -1.26
CA LYS A 22 -18.96 -11.25 0.10
C LYS A 22 -18.38 -12.64 0.39
N ASP A 23 -18.52 -13.57 -0.55
CA ASP A 23 -18.04 -14.94 -0.41
C ASP A 23 -16.51 -15.01 -0.43
N ASN A 24 -15.86 -14.31 -1.37
CA ASN A 24 -14.41 -14.25 -1.46
C ASN A 24 -13.76 -13.58 -0.25
N LEU A 25 -14.39 -12.55 0.32
CA LEU A 25 -13.89 -11.84 1.49
C LEU A 25 -14.02 -12.63 2.79
N ARG A 26 -14.81 -13.73 2.81
CA ARG A 26 -15.13 -14.54 3.99
C ARG A 26 -15.38 -13.64 5.21
N ILE A 27 -16.34 -12.73 5.07
CA ILE A 27 -16.60 -11.67 6.06
C ILE A 27 -16.85 -12.25 7.44
N ASP A 28 -17.55 -13.39 7.51
CA ASP A 28 -17.92 -14.01 8.78
C ASP A 28 -16.67 -14.41 9.59
N VAL A 29 -15.69 -15.02 8.92
CA VAL A 29 -14.38 -15.34 9.51
C VAL A 29 -13.62 -14.08 9.94
N LYS A 30 -13.74 -12.98 9.17
CA LYS A 30 -13.12 -11.71 9.57
C LYS A 30 -13.82 -11.09 10.78
N LYS A 31 -15.15 -11.17 10.88
CA LYS A 31 -15.92 -10.67 12.03
C LYS A 31 -15.58 -11.45 13.30
N GLU A 32 -15.44 -12.77 13.21
CA GLU A 32 -14.94 -13.60 14.32
C GLU A 32 -13.55 -13.17 14.77
N LYS A 33 -12.60 -13.02 13.83
CA LYS A 33 -11.25 -12.54 14.15
C LYS A 33 -11.22 -11.14 14.77
N ILE A 34 -12.10 -10.24 14.32
CA ILE A 34 -12.21 -8.90 14.94
C ILE A 34 -12.67 -9.06 16.40
N ASN A 35 -13.64 -9.93 16.68
CA ASN A 35 -14.10 -10.17 18.05
C ASN A 35 -13.00 -10.79 18.91
N GLU A 36 -12.25 -11.76 18.40
CA GLU A 36 -11.09 -12.35 19.08
C GLU A 36 -10.03 -11.29 19.42
N LEU A 37 -9.67 -10.43 18.47
CA LEU A 37 -8.69 -9.35 18.68
C LEU A 37 -9.18 -8.31 19.69
N VAL A 38 -10.48 -7.99 19.69
CA VAL A 38 -11.08 -7.09 20.69
C VAL A 38 -11.01 -7.70 22.09
N ILE A 39 -11.28 -9.00 22.23
CA ILE A 39 -11.15 -9.72 23.51
C ILE A 39 -9.69 -9.72 23.97
N MET A 40 -8.74 -9.95 23.06
CA MET A 40 -7.30 -9.87 23.39
C MET A 40 -6.90 -8.48 23.87
N LEU A 41 -7.35 -7.41 23.21
CA LEU A 41 -7.06 -6.02 23.62
C LEU A 41 -7.71 -5.63 24.96
N ALA A 42 -8.78 -6.31 25.38
CA ALA A 42 -9.40 -6.11 26.69
C ALA A 42 -8.54 -6.66 27.85
N ASN A 43 -7.62 -7.59 27.60
CA ASN A 43 -6.74 -8.14 28.62
C ASN A 43 -5.66 -7.12 29.03
N LYS A 44 -5.66 -6.72 30.31
CA LYS A 44 -4.70 -5.78 30.90
C LYS A 44 -3.23 -6.22 30.78
N SER A 45 -2.94 -7.50 30.65
CA SER A 45 -1.58 -8.04 30.52
C SER A 45 -0.90 -7.62 29.22
N ILE A 46 -1.65 -7.48 28.12
CA ILE A 46 -1.11 -7.12 26.80
C ILE A 46 -0.68 -5.65 26.74
N TRP A 47 -1.31 -4.79 27.57
CA TRP A 47 -0.95 -3.37 27.69
C TRP A 47 0.44 -3.12 28.27
N SER A 48 1.08 -4.14 28.84
CA SER A 48 2.48 -4.08 29.28
C SER A 48 3.46 -3.95 28.10
N ASN A 49 3.10 -4.44 26.91
CA ASN A 49 3.96 -4.45 25.73
C ASN A 49 3.42 -3.51 24.63
N LYS A 50 3.95 -2.29 24.59
CA LYS A 50 3.54 -1.24 23.63
C LYS A 50 3.62 -1.69 22.17
N ASN A 51 4.60 -2.53 21.81
CA ASN A 51 4.77 -3.00 20.43
C ASN A 51 3.66 -3.98 20.03
N GLN A 52 3.31 -4.93 20.91
CA GLN A 52 2.22 -5.87 20.65
C GLN A 52 0.87 -5.17 20.52
N VAL A 53 0.60 -4.18 21.36
CA VAL A 53 -0.62 -3.36 21.27
C VAL A 53 -0.68 -2.61 19.94
N SER A 54 0.43 -2.03 19.49
CA SER A 54 0.50 -1.34 18.20
C SER A 54 0.23 -2.28 17.02
N CYS A 55 0.83 -3.48 17.01
CA CYS A 55 0.59 -4.48 15.97
C CYS A 55 -0.86 -4.95 15.95
N LEU A 56 -1.44 -5.29 17.11
CA LEU A 56 -2.83 -5.74 17.21
C LEU A 56 -3.82 -4.65 16.76
N ASN A 57 -3.59 -3.39 17.13
CA ASN A 57 -4.40 -2.26 16.67
C ASN A 57 -4.27 -2.03 15.16
N ARG A 58 -3.08 -2.23 14.59
CA ARG A 58 -2.87 -2.16 13.14
C ARG A 58 -3.67 -3.25 12.44
N ASP A 59 -3.57 -4.50 12.89
CA ASP A 59 -4.27 -5.63 12.27
C ASP A 59 -5.79 -5.49 12.40
N LEU A 60 -6.27 -5.02 13.55
CA LEU A 60 -7.68 -4.73 13.78
C LEU A 60 -8.18 -3.58 12.89
N SER A 61 -7.38 -2.51 12.70
CA SER A 61 -7.77 -1.42 11.80
C SER A 61 -7.84 -1.89 10.34
N LEU A 62 -6.90 -2.73 9.88
CA LEU A 62 -6.94 -3.33 8.55
C LEU A 62 -8.18 -4.21 8.33
N LEU A 63 -8.54 -5.06 9.29
CA LEU A 63 -9.73 -5.90 9.18
C LEU A 63 -11.04 -5.09 9.23
N ARG A 64 -11.10 -4.04 10.04
CA ARG A 64 -12.26 -3.15 10.12
C ARG A 64 -12.46 -2.33 8.85
N ILE A 65 -11.37 -1.89 8.20
CA ILE A 65 -11.46 -1.15 6.93
C ILE A 65 -12.19 -1.99 5.88
N ASP A 66 -11.78 -3.25 5.68
CA ASP A 66 -12.44 -4.16 4.71
C ASP A 66 -13.94 -4.32 4.99
N GLY A 67 -14.31 -4.54 6.26
CA GLY A 67 -15.71 -4.72 6.67
C GLY A 67 -16.53 -3.45 6.46
N SER A 68 -16.03 -2.30 6.90
CA SER A 68 -16.73 -1.02 6.80
C SER A 68 -16.97 -0.58 5.35
N ILE A 69 -16.02 -0.83 4.44
CA ILE A 69 -16.21 -0.47 3.02
C ILE A 69 -17.34 -1.31 2.42
N LEU A 70 -17.38 -2.61 2.72
CA LEU A 70 -18.39 -3.50 2.17
C LEU A 70 -19.77 -3.23 2.78
N ASP A 71 -19.86 -3.01 4.09
CA ASP A 71 -21.11 -2.64 4.75
C ASP A 71 -21.66 -1.32 4.17
N ASN A 72 -20.80 -0.30 3.98
CA ASN A 72 -21.19 0.94 3.32
C ASN A 72 -21.69 0.73 1.88
N LEU A 73 -21.05 -0.16 1.12
CA LEU A 73 -21.49 -0.47 -0.25
C LEU A 73 -22.84 -1.18 -0.26
N LEU A 74 -23.05 -2.14 0.62
CA LEU A 74 -24.32 -2.85 0.75
C LEU A 74 -25.46 -1.90 1.14
N GLU A 75 -25.21 -0.98 2.08
CA GLU A 75 -26.19 0.05 2.45
C GLU A 75 -26.51 0.99 1.28
N THR A 76 -25.49 1.48 0.56
CA THR A 76 -25.74 2.32 -0.63
C THR A 76 -26.50 1.57 -1.73
N PHE A 77 -26.21 0.29 -1.92
CA PHE A 77 -26.89 -0.54 -2.91
C PHE A 77 -28.35 -0.83 -2.53
N ARG A 78 -28.62 -1.05 -1.23
CA ARG A 78 -29.99 -1.18 -0.70
C ARG A 78 -30.78 0.10 -0.92
N GLY A 79 -30.20 1.26 -0.61
CA GLY A 79 -30.83 2.56 -0.85
C GLY A 79 -31.19 2.77 -2.32
N ILE A 80 -30.28 2.47 -3.24
CA ILE A 80 -30.55 2.57 -4.69
C ILE A 80 -31.69 1.62 -5.10
N LYS A 81 -31.72 0.38 -4.60
CA LYS A 81 -32.81 -0.58 -4.87
C LYS A 81 -34.16 -0.09 -4.39
N GLU A 82 -34.23 0.55 -3.21
CA GLU A 82 -35.46 1.12 -2.69
C GLU A 82 -35.96 2.27 -3.56
N VAL A 83 -35.07 3.20 -3.94
CA VAL A 83 -35.40 4.31 -4.83
C VAL A 83 -35.93 3.80 -6.17
N VAL A 84 -35.28 2.79 -6.76
CA VAL A 84 -35.73 2.18 -8.02
C VAL A 84 -37.13 1.55 -7.87
N ARG A 85 -37.40 0.82 -6.78
CA ARG A 85 -38.75 0.28 -6.50
C ARG A 85 -39.80 1.37 -6.34
N HIS A 86 -39.47 2.48 -5.67
CA HIS A 86 -40.38 3.62 -5.54
C HIS A 86 -40.65 4.30 -6.90
N THR A 87 -39.64 4.42 -7.77
CA THR A 87 -39.86 4.96 -9.12
C THR A 87 -40.67 4.02 -10.03
N ALA A 88 -40.52 2.70 -9.86
CA ALA A 88 -41.26 1.69 -10.62
C ALA A 88 -42.73 1.55 -10.18
N THR A 89 -43.05 1.93 -8.93
CA THR A 89 -44.43 1.95 -8.43
C THR A 89 -45.16 3.26 -8.75
N ASN A 90 -44.42 4.38 -8.87
CA ASN A 90 -44.94 5.71 -9.21
C ASN A 90 -44.98 6.00 -10.72
N ILE A 91 -45.24 5.00 -11.57
CA ILE A 91 -45.36 5.18 -13.04
C ILE A 91 -46.69 5.88 -13.37
N SER A 92 -46.86 7.11 -12.90
CA SER A 92 -47.65 8.14 -13.58
C SER A 92 -46.67 8.98 -14.39
N HIS A 93 -46.86 9.01 -15.71
CA HIS A 93 -45.94 9.60 -16.68
C HIS A 93 -45.73 11.10 -16.43
N ASN A 94 -44.66 11.47 -15.73
CA ASN A 94 -44.22 12.86 -15.60
C ASN A 94 -42.74 13.01 -15.97
N GLU A 95 -42.38 14.18 -16.51
CA GLU A 95 -41.01 14.59 -16.87
C GLU A 95 -40.01 14.48 -15.70
N THR A 96 -40.50 14.40 -14.46
CA THR A 96 -39.70 14.16 -13.25
C THR A 96 -38.99 12.80 -13.24
N THR A 97 -39.55 11.79 -13.92
CA THR A 97 -39.00 10.42 -13.91
C THR A 97 -37.68 10.32 -14.67
N SER A 98 -37.47 11.10 -15.74
CA SER A 98 -36.22 11.09 -16.51
C SER A 98 -35.06 11.69 -15.69
N VAL A 99 -35.30 12.76 -14.94
CA VAL A 99 -34.30 13.38 -14.07
C VAL A 99 -33.86 12.44 -12.96
N THR A 100 -34.80 11.70 -12.35
CA THR A 100 -34.48 10.70 -11.31
C THR A 100 -33.69 9.52 -11.86
N LEU A 101 -33.98 9.06 -13.08
CA LEU A 101 -33.25 7.96 -13.71
C LEU A 101 -31.79 8.32 -14.02
N VAL A 102 -31.53 9.56 -14.47
CA VAL A 102 -30.17 10.06 -14.69
C VAL A 102 -29.38 10.12 -13.38
N ALA A 103 -30.01 10.55 -12.28
CA ALA A 103 -29.37 10.57 -10.96
C ALA A 103 -29.00 9.15 -10.49
N ILE A 104 -29.93 8.19 -10.62
CA ILE A 104 -29.69 6.77 -10.29
C ILE A 104 -28.53 6.21 -11.12
N ASN A 105 -28.48 6.52 -12.43
CA ASN A 105 -27.41 6.02 -13.28
C ASN A 105 -26.02 6.58 -12.90
N ASN A 106 -25.96 7.84 -12.45
CA ASN A 106 -24.74 8.44 -11.94
C ASN A 106 -24.28 7.77 -10.63
N GLU A 107 -25.22 7.51 -9.70
CA GLU A 107 -24.92 6.78 -8.46
C GLU A 107 -24.45 5.35 -8.72
N LEU A 108 -25.11 4.64 -9.65
CA LEU A 108 -24.67 3.31 -10.09
C LEU A 108 -23.27 3.34 -10.70
N CYS A 109 -22.91 4.38 -11.46
CA CYS A 109 -21.55 4.53 -11.99
C CYS A 109 -20.51 4.75 -10.87
N VAL A 110 -20.85 5.53 -9.84
CA VAL A 110 -19.99 5.71 -8.67
C VAL A 110 -19.83 4.39 -7.90
N LEU A 111 -20.92 3.64 -7.74
CA LEU A 111 -20.90 2.34 -7.06
C LEU A 111 -20.05 1.32 -7.82
N ASP A 112 -20.22 1.25 -9.13
CA ASP A 112 -19.46 0.35 -10.02
C ASP A 112 -17.95 0.63 -9.94
N LYS A 113 -17.54 1.90 -9.90
CA LYS A 113 -16.14 2.27 -9.68
C LYS A 113 -15.61 1.78 -8.33
N LYS A 114 -16.40 1.89 -7.25
CA LYS A 114 -15.99 1.41 -5.92
C LYS A 114 -15.91 -0.11 -5.86
N ILE A 115 -16.86 -0.82 -6.47
CA ILE A 115 -16.87 -2.29 -6.55
C ILE A 115 -15.65 -2.77 -7.35
N THR A 116 -15.37 -2.17 -8.50
CA THR A 116 -14.19 -2.50 -9.32
C THR A 116 -12.89 -2.24 -8.56
N GLN A 117 -12.81 -1.16 -7.78
CA GLN A 117 -11.65 -0.89 -6.92
C GLN A 117 -11.48 -1.95 -5.82
N LEU A 118 -12.57 -2.44 -5.22
CA LEU A 118 -12.52 -3.54 -4.25
C LEU A 118 -12.12 -4.87 -4.88
N GLU A 119 -12.63 -5.18 -6.07
CA GLU A 119 -12.24 -6.38 -6.82
C GLU A 119 -10.74 -6.37 -7.13
N ALA A 120 -10.20 -5.22 -7.52
CA ALA A 120 -8.75 -5.05 -7.68
C ALA A 120 -8.01 -5.32 -6.36
N ASN A 121 -8.54 -4.83 -5.24
CA ASN A 121 -7.96 -5.08 -3.92
C ASN A 121 -7.99 -6.57 -3.52
N LEU A 122 -8.93 -7.38 -4.03
CA LEU A 122 -8.96 -8.83 -3.79
C LEU A 122 -7.87 -9.60 -4.52
N MET A 123 -7.29 -9.03 -5.59
CA MET A 123 -6.15 -9.64 -6.27
C MET A 123 -4.91 -9.65 -5.37
N PHE A 124 -4.88 -8.82 -4.32
CA PHE A 124 -3.81 -8.72 -3.34
C PHE A 124 -3.94 -9.78 -2.25
N LYS A 125 -3.33 -10.95 -2.50
CA LYS A 125 -3.36 -12.11 -1.61
C LYS A 125 -2.29 -12.06 -0.51
N ASN A 126 -1.22 -11.28 -0.69
CA ASN A 126 -0.11 -11.31 0.26
C ASN A 126 -0.44 -10.49 1.50
N LYS A 127 0.05 -10.93 2.66
CA LYS A 127 -0.11 -10.19 3.93
C LYS A 127 0.52 -8.78 3.86
N THR A 128 1.60 -8.65 3.10
CA THR A 128 2.33 -7.39 2.90
C THR A 128 1.63 -6.41 1.98
N ASP A 129 0.74 -6.87 1.10
CA ASP A 129 0.07 -6.00 0.12
C ASP A 129 -0.79 -4.93 0.79
N ARG A 130 -1.32 -5.22 1.98
CA ARG A 130 -2.15 -4.29 2.78
C ARG A 130 -1.36 -3.16 3.41
N LEU A 131 -0.04 -3.32 3.54
CA LEU A 131 0.81 -2.41 4.28
C LEU A 131 1.07 -1.12 3.49
N GLY A 132 1.49 -0.09 4.23
CA GLY A 132 2.18 1.05 3.63
C GLY A 132 3.45 0.60 2.92
N CYS A 133 4.02 1.47 2.11
CA CYS A 133 5.25 1.18 1.39
C CYS A 133 6.18 2.38 1.33
N TYR A 134 7.43 2.09 1.01
CA TYR A 134 8.41 3.07 0.61
C TYR A 134 8.67 2.92 -0.89
N ILE A 135 8.83 4.06 -1.56
CA ILE A 135 9.30 4.13 -2.94
C ILE A 135 10.66 4.82 -2.93
N ASP A 136 11.69 4.11 -3.39
CA ASP A 136 12.98 4.67 -3.71
C ASP A 136 13.10 4.90 -5.20
N ILE A 137 13.29 6.15 -5.59
CA ILE A 137 13.51 6.57 -6.97
C ILE A 137 14.96 7.01 -7.09
N GLN A 138 15.71 6.38 -7.99
CA GLN A 138 17.12 6.66 -8.18
C GLN A 138 17.44 6.94 -9.65
N ALA A 139 18.16 8.03 -9.88
CA ALA A 139 18.63 8.40 -11.21
C ALA A 139 19.69 7.40 -11.69
N GLY A 140 19.50 6.88 -12.90
CA GLY A 140 20.47 6.01 -13.56
C GLY A 140 21.58 6.78 -14.28
N SER A 141 22.31 6.09 -15.14
CA SER A 141 23.31 6.70 -16.02
C SER A 141 22.64 7.70 -16.98
N GLY A 142 23.23 8.89 -17.14
CA GLY A 142 22.70 9.96 -18.02
C GLY A 142 22.75 11.37 -17.41
N GLY A 143 23.41 11.55 -16.26
CA GLY A 143 23.70 12.86 -15.68
C GLY A 143 22.44 13.69 -15.40
N ILE A 144 22.47 14.97 -15.81
CA ILE A 144 21.38 15.94 -15.61
C ILE A 144 20.05 15.48 -16.22
N GLU A 145 20.07 14.77 -17.36
CA GLU A 145 18.85 14.29 -18.03
C GLU A 145 18.18 13.17 -17.22
N SER A 146 18.97 12.25 -16.66
CA SER A 146 18.44 11.20 -15.79
C SER A 146 17.91 11.76 -14.47
N GLN A 147 18.56 12.78 -13.90
CA GLN A 147 18.04 13.49 -12.72
C GLN A 147 16.74 14.26 -13.02
N ASP A 148 16.61 14.83 -14.22
CA ASP A 148 15.34 15.42 -14.68
C ASP A 148 14.24 14.38 -14.78
N TRP A 149 14.55 13.22 -15.34
CA TRP A 149 13.61 12.12 -15.45
C TRP A 149 13.14 11.62 -14.08
N THR A 150 14.06 11.45 -13.12
CA THR A 150 13.73 11.15 -11.72
C THR A 150 12.79 12.19 -11.11
N SER A 151 12.97 13.48 -11.41
CA SER A 151 12.06 14.55 -10.95
C SER A 151 10.65 14.45 -11.54
N ILE A 152 10.54 13.99 -12.79
CA ILE A 152 9.26 13.79 -13.47
C ILE A 152 8.53 12.60 -12.86
N LEU A 153 9.24 11.49 -12.63
CA LEU A 153 8.69 10.30 -11.97
C LEU A 153 8.24 10.59 -10.54
N LEU A 154 9.04 11.35 -9.77
CA LEU A 154 8.65 11.81 -8.44
C LEU A 154 7.31 12.55 -8.48
N ARG A 155 7.16 13.52 -9.39
CA ARG A 155 5.89 14.26 -9.56
C ARG A 155 4.74 13.36 -9.99
N MET A 156 5.00 12.37 -10.85
CA MET A 156 3.99 11.39 -11.26
C MET A 156 3.46 10.60 -10.06
N TYR A 157 4.33 10.02 -9.23
CA TYR A 157 3.90 9.25 -8.06
C TYR A 157 3.26 10.13 -6.99
N LEU A 158 3.73 11.36 -6.76
CA LEU A 158 3.07 12.29 -5.83
C LEU A 158 1.65 12.66 -6.28
N ARG A 159 1.42 12.84 -7.58
CA ARG A 159 0.07 13.09 -8.11
C ARG A 159 -0.81 11.85 -8.03
N TRP A 160 -0.26 10.68 -8.37
CA TRP A 160 -0.98 9.41 -8.29
C TRP A 160 -1.43 9.11 -6.85
N THR A 161 -0.52 9.24 -5.88
CA THR A 161 -0.83 9.03 -4.46
C THR A 161 -1.86 10.02 -3.93
N SER A 162 -1.79 11.29 -4.34
CA SER A 162 -2.81 12.29 -4.00
C SER A 162 -4.19 11.94 -4.57
N LEU A 163 -4.25 11.40 -5.79
CA LEU A 163 -5.50 10.98 -6.44
C LEU A 163 -6.12 9.76 -5.74
N HIS A 164 -5.29 8.82 -5.29
CA HIS A 164 -5.69 7.66 -4.49
C HIS A 164 -5.89 7.96 -3.00
N ARG A 165 -5.75 9.23 -2.57
CA ARG A 165 -5.92 9.70 -1.19
C ARG A 165 -4.98 9.00 -0.19
N PHE A 166 -3.80 8.60 -0.64
CA PHE A 166 -2.76 8.10 0.25
C PHE A 166 -2.02 9.26 0.93
N LYS A 167 -1.63 9.06 2.19
CA LYS A 167 -0.79 10.01 2.89
C LYS A 167 0.66 9.80 2.46
N THR A 168 1.29 10.84 1.95
CA THR A 168 2.66 10.79 1.46
C THR A 168 3.57 11.68 2.29
N GLU A 169 4.79 11.18 2.52
CA GLU A 169 5.84 11.88 3.24
C GLU A 169 7.17 11.64 2.51
N VAL A 170 7.92 12.71 2.27
CA VAL A 170 9.25 12.59 1.67
C VAL A 170 10.26 12.39 2.79
N VAL A 171 10.86 11.20 2.85
CA VAL A 171 11.77 10.80 3.94
C VAL A 171 13.17 11.32 3.68
N HIS A 172 13.63 11.20 2.44
CA HIS A 172 15.00 11.53 2.07
C HIS A 172 15.05 12.05 0.63
N VAL A 173 15.86 13.09 0.42
CA VAL A 173 16.14 13.64 -0.91
C VAL A 173 17.64 13.92 -1.00
N LEU A 174 18.30 13.25 -1.93
CA LEU A 174 19.64 13.59 -2.37
C LEU A 174 19.55 14.45 -3.61
N VAL A 175 19.96 15.71 -3.49
CA VAL A 175 19.99 16.65 -4.61
C VAL A 175 21.30 16.49 -5.38
N GLY A 176 21.20 16.46 -6.70
CA GLY A 176 22.30 16.43 -7.66
C GLY A 176 22.53 17.80 -8.31
N GLU A 177 22.88 17.78 -9.59
CA GLU A 177 23.20 18.98 -10.35
C GLU A 177 21.92 19.77 -10.67
N LEU A 178 22.04 21.10 -10.76
CA LEU A 178 20.92 22.02 -11.06
C LEU A 178 19.72 21.84 -10.12
N ASN A 179 19.96 21.51 -8.85
CA ASN A 179 18.91 21.24 -7.84
C ASN A 179 17.93 20.12 -8.20
N LYS A 180 18.35 19.13 -9.00
CA LYS A 180 17.49 17.99 -9.37
C LYS A 180 17.71 16.79 -8.47
N PRO A 181 16.68 16.00 -8.14
CA PRO A 181 16.84 14.82 -7.31
C PRO A 181 17.69 13.76 -8.01
N LYS A 182 18.77 13.34 -7.36
CA LYS A 182 19.56 12.16 -7.73
C LYS A 182 18.97 10.88 -7.11
N SER A 183 18.47 10.97 -5.88
CA SER A 183 17.77 9.88 -5.19
C SER A 183 16.70 10.46 -4.27
N VAL A 184 15.52 9.84 -4.23
CA VAL A 184 14.40 10.26 -3.37
C VAL A 184 13.71 9.03 -2.78
N THR A 185 13.48 9.07 -1.47
CA THR A 185 12.69 8.09 -0.73
C THR A 185 11.38 8.72 -0.31
N ILE A 186 10.27 8.11 -0.71
CA ILE A 186 8.91 8.53 -0.38
C ILE A 186 8.27 7.45 0.47
N LYS A 187 7.72 7.82 1.61
CA LYS A 187 6.85 6.98 2.42
C LYS A 187 5.39 7.19 2.02
N ILE A 188 4.68 6.10 1.76
CA ILE A 188 3.27 6.11 1.39
C ILE A 188 2.50 5.29 2.40
N GLN A 189 1.64 5.97 3.15
CA GLN A 189 0.76 5.38 4.15
C GLN A 189 -0.66 5.31 3.59
N GLY A 190 -1.20 4.09 3.53
CA GLY A 190 -2.53 3.83 3.05
C GLY A 190 -2.84 2.34 3.01
N ALA A 191 -4.13 2.00 3.06
CA ALA A 191 -4.56 0.63 2.88
C ALA A 191 -4.24 0.16 1.46
N TYR A 192 -3.62 -1.01 1.33
CA TYR A 192 -3.24 -1.61 0.06
C TYR A 192 -2.18 -0.83 -0.76
N ALA A 193 -1.48 0.14 -0.14
CA ALA A 193 -0.51 0.97 -0.86
C ALA A 193 0.61 0.13 -1.51
N TYR A 194 1.16 -0.85 -0.78
CA TYR A 194 2.16 -1.76 -1.35
C TYR A 194 1.59 -2.62 -2.49
N GLY A 195 0.39 -3.17 -2.33
CA GLY A 195 -0.25 -4.02 -3.35
C GLY A 195 -0.37 -3.33 -4.70
N TRP A 196 -0.75 -2.04 -4.71
CA TRP A 196 -0.85 -1.24 -5.92
C TRP A 196 0.50 -0.90 -6.55
N LEU A 197 1.51 -0.59 -5.72
CA LEU A 197 2.79 -0.06 -6.18
C LEU A 197 3.87 -1.13 -6.39
N ARG A 198 3.70 -2.37 -5.89
CA ARG A 198 4.73 -3.41 -5.99
C ARG A 198 5.15 -3.71 -7.43
N THR A 199 4.22 -3.59 -8.38
CA THR A 199 4.45 -3.85 -9.81
C THR A 199 5.21 -2.73 -10.52
N GLU A 200 5.39 -1.59 -9.86
CA GLU A 200 6.13 -0.44 -10.40
C GLU A 200 7.65 -0.58 -10.23
N THR A 201 8.09 -1.58 -9.45
CA THR A 201 9.50 -1.86 -9.23
C THR A 201 10.19 -2.24 -10.54
N GLY A 202 11.19 -1.48 -10.95
CA GLY A 202 11.90 -1.71 -12.19
C GLY A 202 12.65 -0.48 -12.71
N ILE A 203 13.18 -0.59 -13.92
CA ILE A 203 13.88 0.49 -14.61
C ILE A 203 12.93 1.15 -15.60
N HIS A 204 12.72 2.45 -15.42
CA HIS A 204 11.85 3.27 -16.24
C HIS A 204 12.68 4.08 -17.23
N ARG A 205 12.41 3.89 -18.52
CA ARG A 205 13.17 4.48 -19.63
C ARG A 205 12.43 5.66 -20.25
N LEU A 206 13.10 6.81 -20.33
CA LEU A 206 12.62 7.98 -21.08
C LEU A 206 13.46 8.16 -22.34
N VAL A 207 12.80 8.37 -23.48
CA VAL A 207 13.47 8.72 -24.73
C VAL A 207 12.84 9.99 -25.31
N ARG A 208 13.56 11.11 -25.25
CA ARG A 208 13.09 12.42 -25.73
C ARG A 208 14.22 13.28 -26.31
N LYS A 209 13.88 14.41 -26.93
CA LYS A 209 14.87 15.46 -27.22
C LYS A 209 15.19 16.18 -25.90
N SER A 210 16.45 16.14 -25.47
CA SER A 210 16.85 16.71 -24.18
C SER A 210 16.86 18.24 -24.26
N PRO A 211 16.26 18.96 -23.30
CA PRO A 211 16.39 20.41 -23.19
C PRO A 211 17.77 20.85 -22.70
N PHE A 212 18.61 19.94 -22.18
CA PHE A 212 19.98 20.22 -21.72
C PHE A 212 21.03 19.96 -22.82
N SER A 213 20.61 19.49 -24.00
CA SER A 213 21.48 19.20 -25.14
C SER A 213 21.47 20.38 -26.11
N SER A 214 22.61 21.06 -26.27
CA SER A 214 22.78 22.19 -27.20
C SER A 214 22.42 21.84 -28.65
N ASN A 215 22.59 20.58 -29.05
CA ASN A 215 22.39 20.12 -30.43
C ASN A 215 20.99 19.52 -30.67
N GLY A 216 20.07 19.58 -29.70
CA GLY A 216 18.70 19.05 -29.85
C GLY A 216 18.62 17.53 -30.10
N LYS A 217 19.71 16.80 -29.83
CA LYS A 217 19.79 15.35 -30.03
C LYS A 217 18.78 14.60 -29.16
N ARG A 218 18.33 13.45 -29.65
CA ARG A 218 17.51 12.50 -28.90
C ARG A 218 18.39 11.81 -27.86
N HIS A 219 18.00 11.89 -26.59
CA HIS A 219 18.68 11.24 -25.48
C HIS A 219 17.81 10.11 -24.92
N THR A 220 18.48 9.10 -24.36
CA THR A 220 17.84 8.02 -23.61
C THR A 220 18.31 8.10 -22.18
N SER A 221 17.37 8.18 -21.24
CA SER A 221 17.65 8.25 -19.81
C SER A 221 16.90 7.17 -19.05
N PHE A 222 17.45 6.81 -17.90
CA PHE A 222 16.94 5.74 -17.06
C PHE A 222 16.81 6.22 -15.61
N SER A 223 15.77 5.77 -14.94
CA SER A 223 15.59 5.92 -13.50
C SER A 223 15.06 4.60 -12.97
N SER A 224 15.65 4.10 -11.89
CA SER A 224 15.14 2.91 -11.20
C SER A 224 14.13 3.32 -10.14
N ILE A 225 13.08 2.53 -10.01
CA ILE A 225 12.08 2.62 -8.96
C ILE A 225 12.11 1.31 -8.19
N TYR A 226 12.19 1.40 -6.87
CA TYR A 226 12.18 0.25 -5.99
C TYR A 226 11.12 0.44 -4.92
N VAL A 227 10.16 -0.49 -4.83
CA VAL A 227 9.06 -0.43 -3.88
C VAL A 227 9.17 -1.56 -2.88
N TYR A 228 9.17 -1.22 -1.60
CA TYR A 228 9.23 -2.19 -0.50
C TYR A 228 8.19 -1.87 0.58
N PRO A 229 7.62 -2.91 1.23
CA PRO A 229 6.58 -2.71 2.22
C PRO A 229 7.16 -2.15 3.53
N GLU A 230 6.36 -1.37 4.25
CA GLU A 230 6.66 -0.93 5.62
C GLU A 230 6.41 -2.09 6.59
N ILE A 231 7.43 -2.92 6.80
CA ILE A 231 7.41 -3.98 7.79
C ILE A 231 7.86 -3.39 9.13
N SER A 232 6.96 -3.35 10.10
CA SER A 232 7.22 -2.85 11.47
C SER A 232 7.76 -3.93 12.40
N ASP A 233 8.35 -4.99 11.85
CA ASP A 233 8.95 -6.02 12.68
C ASP A 233 10.29 -5.47 13.13
N ALA A 234 10.31 -4.89 14.33
CA ALA A 234 11.45 -5.11 15.20
C ALA A 234 11.55 -6.63 15.33
N ILE A 235 12.32 -7.26 14.44
CA ILE A 235 12.71 -8.65 14.61
C ILE A 235 13.55 -8.62 15.87
N ASN A 236 12.91 -8.87 17.01
CA ASN A 236 13.59 -9.10 18.27
C ASN A 236 14.30 -10.45 18.12
N ILE A 237 15.46 -10.42 17.45
CA ILE A 237 16.35 -11.57 17.37
C ILE A 237 16.90 -11.74 18.78
N TYR A 238 16.21 -12.58 19.55
CA TYR A 238 16.69 -12.98 20.85
C TYR A 238 17.77 -14.04 20.64
N ILE A 239 19.03 -13.62 20.71
CA ILE A 239 20.16 -14.55 20.67
C ILE A 239 20.25 -15.17 22.05
N VAL A 240 19.92 -16.46 22.15
CA VAL A 240 20.04 -17.18 23.41
C VAL A 240 21.53 -17.35 23.72
N PRO A 241 22.02 -16.97 24.92
CA PRO A 241 23.43 -17.13 25.26
C PRO A 241 23.95 -18.57 25.18
N SER A 242 23.07 -19.58 25.31
CA SER A 242 23.40 -21.00 25.13
C SER A 242 23.86 -21.34 23.71
N ASP A 243 23.43 -20.55 22.72
CA ASP A 243 23.70 -20.79 21.31
C ASP A 243 24.97 -20.06 20.86
N LEU A 244 25.63 -19.36 21.78
CA LEU A 244 26.88 -18.65 21.55
C LEU A 244 28.04 -19.36 22.23
N ARG A 245 29.08 -19.68 21.46
CA ARG A 245 30.39 -20.00 22.01
C ARG A 245 31.25 -18.73 22.02
N ILE A 246 31.78 -18.38 23.18
CA ILE A 246 32.63 -17.21 23.37
C ILE A 246 34.05 -17.70 23.69
N ASP A 247 34.97 -17.48 22.76
CA ASP A 247 36.38 -17.84 22.92
C ASP A 247 37.22 -16.57 23.10
N THR A 248 38.08 -16.52 24.12
CA THR A 248 39.05 -15.44 24.34
C THR A 248 40.43 -15.82 23.80
N PHE A 249 41.12 -14.87 23.18
CA PHE A 249 42.44 -15.05 22.61
C PHE A 249 43.29 -13.79 22.75
N ARG A 250 44.60 -13.94 22.56
CA ARG A 250 45.53 -12.82 22.49
C ARG A 250 45.49 -12.19 21.10
N SER A 251 45.35 -10.88 21.03
CA SER A 251 45.34 -10.16 19.74
C SER A 251 46.72 -10.24 19.08
N SER A 252 46.79 -10.59 17.80
CA SER A 252 48.03 -10.79 17.02
C SER A 252 48.61 -9.53 16.35
N GLY A 253 48.19 -8.33 16.79
CA GLY A 253 48.66 -7.06 16.26
C GLY A 253 50.03 -6.63 16.80
N ALA A 254 50.70 -5.72 16.10
CA ALA A 254 51.95 -5.12 16.57
C ALA A 254 51.69 -4.24 17.80
N GLY A 255 51.83 -4.79 19.00
CA GLY A 255 51.63 -4.08 20.26
C GLY A 255 52.57 -4.57 21.35
N GLY A 256 52.85 -3.68 22.31
CA GLY A 256 53.84 -3.90 23.38
C GLY A 256 53.45 -4.97 24.41
N GLN A 257 54.15 -5.00 25.56
CA GLN A 257 54.00 -6.06 26.58
C GLN A 257 52.56 -6.33 27.04
N HIS A 258 51.67 -5.34 26.97
CA HIS A 258 50.26 -5.48 27.31
C HIS A 258 49.54 -6.46 26.37
N VAL A 259 49.80 -6.39 25.06
CA VAL A 259 49.20 -7.26 24.04
C VAL A 259 49.61 -8.73 24.20
N ASN A 260 50.81 -8.97 24.74
CA ASN A 260 51.33 -10.32 24.96
C ASN A 260 50.86 -10.95 26.28
N LYS A 261 50.40 -10.14 27.25
CA LYS A 261 50.01 -10.60 28.59
C LYS A 261 48.49 -10.68 28.81
N THR A 262 47.69 -9.95 28.03
CA THR A 262 46.22 -9.93 28.20
C THR A 262 45.50 -10.60 27.04
N GLU A 263 44.48 -11.41 27.35
CA GLU A 263 43.54 -11.95 26.36
C GLU A 263 42.51 -10.88 25.98
N SER A 264 42.93 -9.98 25.10
CA SER A 264 42.17 -8.79 24.70
C SER A 264 41.21 -9.03 23.54
N ALA A 265 41.27 -10.17 22.86
CA ALA A 265 40.46 -10.45 21.68
C ALA A 265 39.40 -11.52 21.98
N VAL A 266 38.18 -11.31 21.48
CA VAL A 266 37.02 -12.17 21.75
C VAL A 266 36.41 -12.59 20.42
N ARG A 267 36.14 -13.90 20.27
CA ARG A 267 35.46 -14.48 19.11
C ARG A 267 34.17 -15.08 19.62
N ILE A 268 33.07 -14.64 19.02
CA ILE A 268 31.75 -15.18 19.30
C ILE A 268 31.33 -15.99 18.08
N THR A 269 31.03 -17.27 18.29
CA THR A 269 30.54 -18.19 17.26
C THR A 269 29.11 -18.58 17.59
N HIS A 270 28.20 -18.41 16.64
CA HIS A 270 26.83 -18.87 16.77
C HIS A 270 26.79 -20.36 16.40
N LEU A 271 26.54 -21.23 17.37
CA LEU A 271 26.58 -22.68 17.17
C LEU A 271 25.64 -23.20 16.07
N PRO A 272 24.43 -22.63 15.88
CA PRO A 272 23.50 -23.09 14.83
C PRO A 272 23.90 -22.76 13.38
N THR A 273 24.85 -21.84 13.15
CA THR A 273 25.22 -21.35 11.79
C THR A 273 26.72 -21.16 11.65
#